data_AF-A0A9E6WD46-F1
#
_entry.id   AF-A0A9E6WD46-F1
#
_cell.length_a   1.000
_cell.length_b   1.000
_cell.length_c   1.000
_cell.angle_alpha   90.00
_cell.angle_beta   90.00
_cell.angle_gamma   90.00
#
_symmetry.space_group_name_H-M   'P 1'
#
loop_
_entity.id
_entity.type
_entity.pdbx_description
1 polymer ?
#
loop_
_entity_poly.entity_id
_entity_poly.type
_entity_poly.pdbx_seq_one_letter_code
_entity_poly.pdbx_strand_id
1 'polypeptide(L)'
;DGERSTAIVAAKELLKDSFGRQPTRGFLPGNSPTDIVNPGVHGATGRLIGSVAQCQGGRLTFVSRDPIHLGDRLRIQPATDKPGTAFTIRDLRLGGKEVTRAKSGERVAVGCPPDKSFRAGDRVFKVSAGQAFNLSQSACRKRLESVTPGKAVIDLSIHMPTSDRIELTAACHGLSLARNFSVESFPAKDRPLSQEVLAKVFGKTGQLPLALGPLECGPLPAVVLPLSRLNAVRREFYQELAELLEARQHEARTDHRRQAMADLAPAGTAPVAPPRFAVASSNLHDLSLLKQKGVNELILPLAPGCSNKLGAGGRAAKYAEQLLWDLPLVIFDADWSAFQAEIKLLIEAGFKRFRMQNISQLILFDGMQGLLLESGYRLFTTNSQAALSWRELGLSAATLYVEDDRENFSALLNRETGLPLTITAYANLPMMTSRIALKGVKSDQPIVSDRDEAYRVDHRSGLTVVRPEQDFSLIGHLAELHKMGCRRFVVDLSHLGASSAEAHRVLAACEQDEPLPGRSNFNYLQEMI
;
A
#
# COMPACT_ATOMS: atom_id res chain seq x y z
N ASP A 1 38.00 14.29 9.61
CA ASP A 1 36.99 15.34 9.89
C ASP A 1 36.60 16.22 8.70
N GLY A 2 37.53 16.71 7.88
CA GLY A 2 37.21 17.55 6.70
C GLY A 2 36.30 16.88 5.67
N GLU A 3 36.59 15.63 5.29
CA GLU A 3 35.77 14.88 4.31
C GLU A 3 34.35 14.61 4.81
N ARG A 4 34.18 14.34 6.11
CA ARG A 4 32.86 14.13 6.72
C ARG A 4 32.01 15.39 6.67
N SER A 5 32.60 16.56 6.96
CA SER A 5 31.89 17.84 6.90
C SER A 5 31.43 18.15 5.47
N THR A 6 32.30 17.97 4.49
CA THR A 6 31.97 18.16 3.07
C THR A 6 30.89 17.18 2.60
N ALA A 7 30.98 15.90 2.99
CA ALA A 7 29.95 14.91 2.69
C ALA A 7 28.58 15.27 3.29
N ILE A 8 28.54 15.79 4.53
CA ILE A 8 27.29 16.23 5.17
C ILE A 8 26.70 17.43 4.42
N VAL A 9 27.52 18.40 3.99
CA VAL A 9 27.04 19.56 3.21
C VAL A 9 26.46 19.09 1.88
N ALA A 10 27.19 18.23 1.15
CA ALA A 10 26.70 17.67 -0.11
C ALA A 10 25.40 16.87 0.07
N ALA A 11 25.31 16.03 1.11
CA ALA A 11 24.10 15.28 1.42
C ALA A 11 22.92 16.21 1.75
N LYS A 12 23.14 17.31 2.48
CA LYS A 12 22.10 18.31 2.76
C LYS A 12 21.60 19.00 1.51
N GLU A 13 22.46 19.32 0.55
CA GLU A 13 22.04 19.87 -0.73
C GLU A 13 21.23 18.84 -1.55
N LEU A 14 21.69 17.58 -1.62
CA LEU A 14 20.94 16.51 -2.28
C LEU A 14 19.56 16.27 -1.64
N LEU A 15 19.45 16.36 -0.31
CA LEU A 15 18.17 16.23 0.38
C LEU A 15 17.23 17.41 0.08
N LYS A 16 17.73 18.62 -0.16
CA LYS A 16 16.89 19.75 -0.60
C LYS A 16 16.29 19.51 -1.99
N ASP A 17 17.01 18.79 -2.84
CA ASP A 17 16.54 18.40 -4.17
C ASP A 17 15.52 17.24 -4.16
N SER A 18 15.20 16.69 -2.99
CA SER A 18 14.09 15.73 -2.86
C SER A 18 12.70 16.38 -2.94
N PHE A 19 12.62 17.72 -2.84
CA PHE A 19 11.37 18.50 -2.81
C PHE A 19 10.31 17.97 -1.82
N GLY A 20 10.75 17.21 -0.80
CA GLY A 20 9.91 16.67 0.26
C GLY A 20 9.46 17.73 1.25
N ARG A 21 8.81 17.30 2.33
CA ARG A 21 8.56 18.16 3.49
C ARG A 21 9.89 18.57 4.14
N GLN A 22 9.90 19.69 4.85
CA GLN A 22 11.06 20.09 5.63
C GLN A 22 11.46 18.94 6.58
N PRO A 23 12.74 18.54 6.61
CA PRO A 23 13.21 17.54 7.55
C PRO A 23 12.91 17.98 8.99
N THR A 24 12.43 17.07 9.81
CA THR A 24 12.11 17.33 11.22
C THR A 24 12.91 16.39 12.10
N ARG A 25 13.17 16.78 13.34
CA ARG A 25 13.83 15.87 14.31
C ARG A 25 12.86 14.82 14.86
N GLY A 26 11.58 14.93 14.52
CA GLY A 26 10.55 14.03 15.01
C GLY A 26 10.53 14.00 16.54
N PHE A 27 10.32 12.82 17.11
CA PHE A 27 10.31 12.60 18.56
C PHE A 27 11.71 12.31 19.14
N LEU A 28 12.79 12.42 18.35
CA LEU A 28 14.16 12.15 18.84
C LEU A 28 14.58 13.07 20.00
N PRO A 29 14.28 14.38 20.00
CA PRO A 29 14.66 15.27 21.10
C PRO A 29 13.74 15.16 22.34
N GLY A 30 12.58 14.50 22.21
CA GLY A 30 11.59 14.40 23.28
C GLY A 30 10.15 14.22 22.77
N ASN A 31 9.21 14.16 23.71
CA ASN A 31 7.81 13.78 23.45
C ASN A 31 6.91 14.90 22.87
N SER A 32 7.40 16.15 22.81
CA SER A 32 6.63 17.31 22.36
C SER A 32 7.35 18.06 21.23
N PRO A 33 7.44 17.46 20.04
CA PRO A 33 8.09 18.10 18.90
C PRO A 33 7.34 19.35 18.45
N THR A 34 8.08 20.40 18.10
CA THR A 34 7.52 21.70 17.69
C THR A 34 7.69 22.01 16.22
N ASP A 35 8.43 21.19 15.48
CA ASP A 35 8.86 21.41 14.09
C ASP A 35 8.11 20.50 13.09
N ILE A 36 7.20 19.64 13.53
CA ILE A 36 6.50 18.69 12.66
C ILE A 36 5.28 19.30 11.96
N VAL A 37 4.49 20.10 12.67
CA VAL A 37 3.29 20.75 12.12
C VAL A 37 3.59 22.23 11.90
N ASN A 38 3.40 22.68 10.67
CA ASN A 38 3.51 24.09 10.29
C ASN A 38 2.17 24.58 9.71
N PRO A 39 1.32 25.21 10.54
CA PRO A 39 -0.01 25.67 10.12
C PRO A 39 0.00 26.69 8.97
N GLY A 40 1.11 27.42 8.78
CA GLY A 40 1.21 28.46 7.74
C GLY A 40 1.55 27.93 6.34
N VAL A 41 1.87 26.64 6.21
CA VAL A 41 2.31 26.03 4.95
C VAL A 41 1.22 25.10 4.40
N HIS A 42 0.56 25.53 3.32
CA HIS A 42 -0.40 24.70 2.59
C HIS A 42 0.31 23.82 1.55
N GLY A 43 -0.13 22.57 1.40
CA GLY A 43 0.33 21.63 0.37
C GLY A 43 1.39 20.63 0.85
N ALA A 44 1.32 19.39 0.33
CA ALA A 44 2.00 18.24 0.92
C ALA A 44 3.51 18.14 0.64
N THR A 45 4.06 18.85 -0.34
CA THR A 45 5.46 18.73 -0.83
C THR A 45 5.83 19.87 -1.80
N GLY A 46 7.11 20.16 -2.01
CA GLY A 46 7.58 21.15 -2.98
C GLY A 46 8.09 22.45 -2.35
N ARG A 47 8.98 23.14 -3.06
CA ARG A 47 9.56 24.42 -2.64
C ARG A 47 8.68 25.56 -3.14
N LEU A 48 8.17 26.40 -2.26
CA LEU A 48 7.38 27.57 -2.64
C LEU A 48 8.27 28.57 -3.40
N ILE A 49 8.02 28.74 -4.69
CA ILE A 49 8.79 29.63 -5.55
C ILE A 49 8.06 30.92 -5.89
N GLY A 50 6.77 31.05 -5.57
CA GLY A 50 6.04 32.29 -5.78
C GLY A 50 4.53 32.14 -5.67
N SER A 51 3.82 33.16 -6.13
CA SER A 51 2.36 33.17 -6.28
C SER A 51 2.00 33.64 -7.68
N VAL A 52 0.97 33.04 -8.27
CA VAL A 52 0.46 33.40 -9.58
C VAL A 52 0.02 34.86 -9.56
N ALA A 53 0.67 35.70 -10.35
CA ALA A 53 0.31 37.11 -10.48
C ALA A 53 -0.82 37.30 -11.50
N GLN A 54 -0.81 36.53 -12.59
CA GLN A 54 -1.79 36.63 -13.66
C GLN A 54 -1.90 35.33 -14.45
N CYS A 55 -3.11 34.99 -14.89
CA CYS A 55 -3.39 33.91 -15.84
C CYS A 55 -4.05 34.49 -17.09
N GLN A 56 -3.40 34.40 -18.25
CA GLN A 56 -3.97 34.89 -19.51
C GLN A 56 -3.43 34.09 -20.70
N GLY A 57 -4.28 33.78 -21.67
CA GLY A 57 -3.87 33.14 -22.93
C GLY A 57 -3.18 31.79 -22.74
N GLY A 58 -3.65 30.97 -21.78
CA GLY A 58 -3.04 29.67 -21.49
C GLY A 58 -1.66 29.76 -20.83
N ARG A 59 -1.29 30.91 -20.25
CA ARG A 59 -0.03 31.10 -19.53
C ARG A 59 -0.26 31.66 -18.13
N LEU A 60 0.61 31.28 -17.22
CA LEU A 60 0.69 31.80 -15.86
C LEU A 60 1.97 32.59 -15.66
N THR A 61 1.82 33.80 -15.12
CA THR A 61 2.92 34.73 -14.86
C THR A 61 3.14 34.86 -13.37
N PHE A 62 4.39 34.76 -12.92
CA PHE A 62 4.75 34.96 -11.52
C PHE A 62 6.21 35.39 -11.39
N VAL A 63 6.59 35.92 -10.22
CA VAL A 63 7.98 36.21 -9.88
C VAL A 63 8.54 34.99 -9.16
N SER A 64 9.57 34.36 -9.73
CA SER A 64 10.17 33.17 -9.14
C SER A 64 11.21 33.54 -8.07
N ARG A 65 11.16 32.89 -6.92
CA ARG A 65 12.16 32.99 -5.84
C ARG A 65 13.37 32.09 -6.06
N ASP A 66 13.29 31.17 -7.02
CA ASP A 66 14.33 30.20 -7.35
C ASP A 66 14.62 30.17 -8.86
N PRO A 67 15.78 29.66 -9.28
CA PRO A 67 16.03 29.36 -10.67
C PRO A 67 15.03 28.34 -11.24
N ILE A 68 14.50 28.63 -12.42
CA ILE A 68 13.56 27.78 -13.16
C ILE A 68 14.19 27.38 -14.49
N HIS A 69 14.02 26.11 -14.88
CA HIS A 69 14.45 25.58 -16.16
C HIS A 69 13.27 24.99 -16.92
N LEU A 70 13.37 25.00 -18.25
CA LEU A 70 12.51 24.19 -19.10
C LEU A 70 12.63 22.71 -18.68
N GLY A 71 11.50 22.04 -18.49
CA GLY A 71 11.44 20.68 -17.98
C GLY A 71 11.28 20.55 -16.46
N ASP A 72 11.47 21.62 -15.66
CA ASP A 72 11.13 21.56 -14.22
C ASP A 72 9.62 21.29 -14.04
N ARG A 73 9.23 20.62 -12.95
CA ARG A 73 7.83 20.37 -12.62
C ARG A 73 7.33 21.37 -11.58
N LEU A 74 6.24 22.05 -11.91
CA LEU A 74 5.54 22.98 -11.02
C LEU A 74 4.25 22.33 -10.50
N ARG A 75 3.88 22.63 -9.26
CA ARG A 75 2.53 22.40 -8.72
C ARG A 75 1.90 23.74 -8.38
N ILE A 76 0.76 24.02 -8.98
CA ILE A 76 -0.07 25.17 -8.63
C ILE A 76 -1.06 24.71 -7.59
N GLN A 77 -0.91 25.21 -6.37
CA GLN A 77 -1.78 24.91 -5.25
C GLN A 77 -2.82 26.04 -5.13
N PRO A 78 -4.13 25.73 -5.32
CA PRO A 78 -5.18 26.68 -5.02
C PRO A 78 -5.09 27.19 -3.58
N ALA A 79 -5.63 28.38 -3.33
CA ALA A 79 -5.80 28.88 -1.95
C ALA A 79 -6.79 28.04 -1.12
N THR A 80 -7.55 27.16 -1.77
CA THR A 80 -8.47 26.19 -1.16
C THR A 80 -7.74 24.85 -0.91
N ASP A 81 -8.35 23.90 -0.19
CA ASP A 81 -7.85 22.53 0.05
C ASP A 81 -8.09 21.59 -1.15
N LYS A 82 -8.28 22.17 -2.34
CA LYS A 82 -8.33 21.40 -3.58
C LYS A 82 -6.94 20.87 -3.90
N PRO A 83 -6.83 19.65 -4.47
CA PRO A 83 -5.54 19.11 -4.85
C PRO A 83 -4.83 20.05 -5.82
N GLY A 84 -3.57 20.36 -5.52
CA GLY A 84 -2.74 21.16 -6.41
C GLY A 84 -2.50 20.44 -7.74
N THR A 85 -2.52 21.18 -8.85
CA THR A 85 -2.27 20.62 -10.18
C THR A 85 -0.78 20.71 -10.49
N ALA A 86 -0.15 19.55 -10.74
CA ALA A 86 1.26 19.48 -11.11
C ALA A 86 1.47 19.25 -12.61
N PHE A 87 2.38 19.98 -13.22
CA PHE A 87 2.74 19.85 -14.64
C PHE A 87 4.21 20.21 -14.90
N THR A 88 4.75 19.69 -16.00
CA THR A 88 6.11 19.99 -16.45
C THR A 88 6.12 21.24 -17.33
N ILE A 89 7.06 22.15 -17.10
CA ILE A 89 7.25 23.36 -17.89
C ILE A 89 7.68 22.97 -19.31
N ARG A 90 6.80 23.18 -20.29
CA ARG A 90 7.07 22.97 -21.73
C ARG A 90 7.25 24.27 -22.53
N ASP A 91 6.78 25.39 -21.99
CA ASP A 91 6.94 26.74 -22.53
C ASP A 91 7.36 27.63 -21.37
N LEU A 92 8.54 28.25 -21.47
CA LEU A 92 9.10 29.17 -20.48
C LEU A 92 9.54 30.46 -21.19
N ARG A 93 9.05 31.60 -20.70
CA ARG A 93 9.30 32.91 -21.31
C ARG A 93 9.70 33.97 -20.30
N LEU A 94 10.59 34.86 -20.73
CA LEU A 94 11.03 36.05 -19.99
C LEU A 94 10.87 37.28 -20.88
N GLY A 95 10.08 38.27 -20.43
CA GLY A 95 9.78 39.45 -21.24
C GLY A 95 9.16 39.13 -22.62
N GLY A 96 8.40 38.03 -22.70
CA GLY A 96 7.75 37.57 -23.94
C GLY A 96 8.59 36.64 -24.84
N LYS A 97 9.91 36.57 -24.63
CA LYS A 97 10.84 35.71 -25.39
C LYS A 97 10.97 34.34 -24.77
N GLU A 98 11.06 33.29 -25.59
CA GLU A 98 11.31 31.92 -25.13
C GLU A 98 12.72 31.75 -24.60
N VAL A 99 12.83 31.11 -23.44
CA VAL A 99 14.10 30.87 -22.74
C VAL A 99 14.11 29.46 -22.15
N THR A 100 15.29 28.85 -22.05
CA THR A 100 15.45 27.53 -21.41
C THR A 100 15.69 27.63 -19.91
N ARG A 101 16.01 28.82 -19.39
CA ARG A 101 16.31 29.08 -17.98
C ARG A 101 15.95 30.50 -17.58
N ALA A 102 15.50 30.67 -16.33
CA ALA A 102 15.30 31.94 -15.64
C ALA A 102 15.97 31.91 -14.26
N LYS A 103 16.49 33.05 -13.79
CA LYS A 103 17.12 33.23 -12.48
C LYS A 103 16.09 33.53 -11.40
N SER A 104 16.53 33.41 -10.15
CA SER A 104 15.75 33.89 -8.99
C SER A 104 15.51 35.41 -9.10
N GLY A 105 14.32 35.86 -8.70
CA GLY A 105 13.84 37.24 -8.77
C GLY A 105 13.19 37.64 -10.10
N GLU A 106 13.27 36.81 -11.14
CA GLU A 106 12.76 37.17 -12.47
C GLU A 106 11.25 36.89 -12.60
N ARG A 107 10.58 37.75 -13.36
CA ARG A 107 9.18 37.56 -13.76
C ARG A 107 9.11 36.65 -14.97
N VAL A 108 8.60 35.45 -14.77
CA VAL A 108 8.49 34.41 -15.80
C VAL A 108 7.05 34.21 -16.22
N ALA A 109 6.84 33.82 -17.47
CA ALA A 109 5.58 33.29 -17.98
C ALA A 109 5.77 31.82 -18.37
N VAL A 110 4.89 30.94 -17.88
CA VAL A 110 4.94 29.50 -18.11
C VAL A 110 3.64 29.04 -18.76
N GLY A 111 3.72 28.15 -19.75
CA GLY A 111 2.55 27.54 -20.38
C GLY A 111 1.77 26.63 -19.43
N CYS A 112 0.44 26.77 -19.42
CA CYS A 112 -0.50 25.97 -18.66
C CYS A 112 -0.97 24.75 -19.47
N PRO A 113 -1.33 23.62 -18.84
CA PRO A 113 -2.11 22.58 -19.49
C PRO A 113 -3.48 23.12 -19.96
N PRO A 114 -3.97 22.76 -21.16
CA PRO A 114 -5.18 23.33 -21.75
C PRO A 114 -6.46 23.03 -20.94
N ASP A 115 -6.54 21.87 -20.30
CA ASP A 115 -7.73 21.44 -19.53
C ASP A 115 -7.71 21.91 -18.07
N LYS A 116 -6.81 22.82 -17.70
CA LYS A 116 -6.61 23.26 -16.31
C LYS A 116 -6.73 24.79 -16.20
N SER A 117 -7.53 25.23 -15.24
CA SER A 117 -7.71 26.64 -14.92
C SER A 117 -7.01 26.99 -13.60
N PHE A 118 -6.37 28.15 -13.57
CA PHE A 118 -5.62 28.67 -12.42
C PHE A 118 -6.05 30.11 -12.15
N ARG A 119 -5.90 30.56 -10.91
CA ARG A 119 -6.33 31.91 -10.47
C ARG A 119 -5.14 32.72 -9.98
N ALA A 120 -5.24 34.04 -10.11
CA ALA A 120 -4.31 34.95 -9.45
C ALA A 120 -4.39 34.73 -7.93
N GLY A 121 -3.22 34.68 -7.27
CA GLY A 121 -3.09 34.35 -5.85
C GLY A 121 -2.77 32.89 -5.55
N ASP A 122 -2.95 31.96 -6.52
CA ASP A 122 -2.57 30.56 -6.32
C ASP A 122 -1.07 30.42 -6.04
N ARG A 123 -0.69 29.49 -5.15
CA ARG A 123 0.71 29.31 -4.75
C ARG A 123 1.44 28.41 -5.75
N VAL A 124 2.64 28.84 -6.17
CA VAL A 124 3.48 28.10 -7.12
C VAL A 124 4.58 27.36 -6.38
N PHE A 125 4.56 26.04 -6.47
CA PHE A 125 5.58 25.17 -5.88
C PHE A 125 6.44 24.52 -6.97
N LYS A 126 7.75 24.51 -6.80
CA LYS A 126 8.66 23.65 -7.55
C LYS A 126 8.67 22.27 -6.90
N VAL A 127 8.34 21.23 -7.65
CA VAL A 127 8.25 19.85 -7.13
C VAL A 127 9.29 18.90 -7.74
N SER A 128 10.01 19.32 -8.77
CA SER A 128 11.24 18.67 -9.22
C SER A 128 12.21 19.71 -9.81
N ALA A 129 13.51 19.39 -9.78
CA ALA A 129 14.55 20.12 -10.49
C ALA A 129 15.48 19.14 -11.21
N GLY A 130 15.85 19.47 -12.44
CA GLY A 130 16.86 18.72 -13.20
C GLY A 130 16.37 17.44 -13.87
N GLN A 131 17.18 16.90 -14.79
CA GLN A 131 16.79 15.81 -15.69
C GLN A 131 16.50 14.47 -15.00
N ALA A 132 17.03 14.23 -13.80
CA ALA A 132 16.96 12.92 -13.12
C ALA A 132 15.55 12.53 -12.66
N PHE A 133 14.64 13.49 -12.45
CA PHE A 133 13.30 13.25 -11.89
C PHE A 133 12.15 13.70 -12.81
N ASN A 134 12.46 14.01 -14.07
CA ASN A 134 11.48 14.56 -15.03
C ASN A 134 10.92 13.52 -16.01
N LEU A 135 11.14 12.22 -15.76
CA LEU A 135 10.54 11.19 -16.60
C LEU A 135 9.01 11.28 -16.47
N SER A 136 8.35 11.50 -17.61
CA SER A 136 6.89 11.36 -17.68
C SER A 136 6.50 9.93 -17.31
N GLN A 137 5.25 9.71 -16.89
CA GLN A 137 4.73 8.36 -16.66
C GLN A 137 4.95 7.45 -17.88
N SER A 138 4.83 7.99 -19.10
CA SER A 138 5.15 7.28 -20.34
C SER A 138 6.64 6.96 -20.50
N ALA A 139 7.55 7.85 -20.09
CA ALA A 139 8.99 7.59 -20.13
C ALA A 139 9.41 6.57 -19.06
N CYS A 140 8.81 6.62 -17.86
CA CYS A 140 8.97 5.59 -16.84
C CYS A 140 8.46 4.23 -17.34
N ARG A 141 7.28 4.20 -17.97
CA ARG A 141 6.72 2.97 -18.55
C ARG A 141 7.63 2.39 -19.65
N LYS A 142 8.11 3.21 -20.58
CA LYS A 142 9.10 2.80 -21.60
C LYS A 142 10.38 2.27 -20.96
N ARG A 143 10.85 2.89 -19.87
CA ARG A 143 12.02 2.42 -19.14
C ARG A 143 11.75 1.06 -18.47
N LEU A 144 10.59 0.85 -17.86
CA LEU A 144 10.19 -0.44 -17.29
C LEU A 144 10.04 -1.51 -18.38
N GLU A 145 9.44 -1.16 -19.53
CA GLU A 145 9.34 -2.04 -20.70
C GLU A 145 10.73 -2.42 -21.25
N SER A 146 11.72 -1.53 -21.12
CA SER A 146 13.11 -1.84 -21.50
C SER A 146 13.85 -2.73 -20.49
N VAL A 147 13.28 -2.97 -19.30
CA VAL A 147 13.84 -3.93 -18.34
C VAL A 147 13.46 -5.33 -18.80
N THR A 148 14.36 -5.96 -19.55
CA THR A 148 14.24 -7.38 -19.88
C THR A 148 14.73 -8.23 -18.71
N PRO A 149 14.14 -9.42 -18.48
CA PRO A 149 14.80 -10.45 -17.69
C PRO A 149 16.25 -10.61 -18.16
N GLY A 150 17.17 -10.86 -17.25
CA GLY A 150 18.56 -11.13 -17.62
C GLY A 150 18.65 -12.26 -18.65
N LYS A 151 19.74 -12.29 -19.42
CA LYS A 151 19.98 -13.36 -20.40
C LYS A 151 20.08 -14.70 -19.68
N ALA A 152 19.38 -15.71 -20.19
CA ALA A 152 19.48 -17.08 -19.69
C ALA A 152 20.87 -17.64 -20.00
N VAL A 153 21.58 -18.11 -18.98
CA VAL A 153 22.93 -18.67 -19.15
C VAL A 153 22.81 -20.10 -19.65
N ILE A 154 23.44 -20.40 -20.78
CA ILE A 154 23.38 -21.70 -21.45
C ILE A 154 24.74 -22.42 -21.35
N ASP A 155 24.72 -23.67 -20.92
CA ASP A 155 25.88 -24.55 -20.94
C ASP A 155 25.84 -25.30 -22.27
N LEU A 156 26.90 -25.21 -23.08
CA LEU A 156 26.91 -25.77 -24.44
C LEU A 156 27.97 -26.85 -24.60
N SER A 157 27.57 -28.02 -25.08
CA SER A 157 28.47 -29.10 -25.47
C SER A 157 28.43 -29.28 -26.99
N ILE A 158 29.61 -29.33 -27.62
CA ILE A 158 29.77 -29.49 -29.06
C ILE A 158 30.55 -30.77 -29.35
N HIS A 159 29.97 -31.63 -30.18
CA HIS A 159 30.61 -32.87 -30.62
C HIS A 159 30.57 -32.99 -32.15
N MET A 160 31.62 -33.57 -32.74
CA MET A 160 31.69 -33.87 -34.16
C MET A 160 32.06 -35.35 -34.36
N PRO A 161 31.07 -36.26 -34.28
CA PRO A 161 31.33 -37.70 -34.36
C PRO A 161 31.82 -38.13 -35.75
N THR A 162 31.43 -37.40 -36.81
CA THR A 162 31.90 -37.60 -38.18
C THR A 162 32.26 -36.25 -38.81
N SER A 163 33.01 -36.27 -39.91
CA SER A 163 33.44 -35.03 -40.59
C SER A 163 32.27 -34.21 -41.14
N ASP A 164 31.13 -34.84 -41.39
CA ASP A 164 29.93 -34.25 -41.99
C ASP A 164 28.79 -33.94 -41.00
N ARG A 165 29.02 -34.16 -39.69
CA ARG A 165 27.99 -33.99 -38.64
C ARG A 165 28.51 -33.22 -37.44
N ILE A 166 27.74 -32.21 -37.02
CA ILE A 166 27.95 -31.49 -35.75
C ILE A 166 26.74 -31.71 -34.84
N GLU A 167 26.99 -32.04 -33.59
CA GLU A 167 25.99 -32.25 -32.55
C GLU A 167 26.16 -31.17 -31.49
N LEU A 168 25.05 -30.47 -31.19
CA LEU A 168 24.99 -29.41 -30.20
C LEU A 168 24.03 -29.83 -29.10
N THR A 169 24.50 -29.80 -27.86
CA THR A 169 23.66 -30.01 -26.68
C THR A 169 23.74 -28.78 -25.80
N ALA A 170 22.61 -28.16 -25.50
CA ALA A 170 22.53 -27.05 -24.56
C ALA A 170 21.68 -27.43 -23.36
N ALA A 171 22.09 -26.97 -22.17
CA ALA A 171 21.32 -27.08 -20.94
C ALA A 171 21.16 -25.69 -20.29
N CYS A 172 19.95 -25.38 -19.81
CA CYS A 172 19.64 -24.13 -19.14
C CYS A 172 18.36 -24.24 -18.32
N HIS A 173 18.38 -23.89 -17.02
CA HIS A 173 17.19 -23.84 -16.16
C HIS A 173 16.27 -25.08 -16.24
N GLY A 174 16.85 -26.28 -16.30
CA GLY A 174 16.11 -27.55 -16.40
C GLY A 174 15.55 -27.87 -17.81
N LEU A 175 15.86 -27.07 -18.82
CA LEU A 175 15.67 -27.37 -20.24
C LEU A 175 16.96 -27.99 -20.81
N SER A 176 16.82 -29.02 -21.64
CA SER A 176 17.93 -29.57 -22.44
C SER A 176 17.50 -29.69 -23.91
N LEU A 177 18.36 -29.23 -24.82
CA LEU A 177 18.14 -29.30 -26.26
C LEU A 177 19.36 -29.95 -26.92
N ALA A 178 19.16 -31.08 -27.60
CA ALA A 178 20.17 -31.72 -28.44
C ALA A 178 19.74 -31.69 -29.91
N ARG A 179 20.63 -31.24 -30.80
CA ARG A 179 20.38 -31.16 -32.24
C ARG A 179 21.60 -31.57 -33.06
N ASN A 180 21.33 -32.24 -34.18
CA ASN A 180 22.33 -32.71 -35.11
C ASN A 180 22.19 -31.94 -36.42
N PHE A 181 23.30 -31.42 -36.94
CA PHE A 181 23.32 -30.68 -38.19
C PHE A 181 24.28 -31.35 -39.15
N SER A 182 23.80 -31.61 -40.37
CA SER A 182 24.66 -32.00 -41.49
C SER A 182 25.41 -30.78 -42.00
N VAL A 183 26.72 -30.92 -42.16
CA VAL A 183 27.64 -29.85 -42.52
C VAL A 183 28.64 -30.32 -43.57
N GLU A 184 28.88 -29.51 -44.60
CA GLU A 184 29.96 -29.76 -45.55
C GLU A 184 31.30 -29.36 -44.92
N SER A 185 32.26 -30.28 -44.92
CA SER A 185 33.61 -30.05 -44.43
C SER A 185 34.65 -30.53 -45.43
N PHE A 186 35.83 -29.91 -45.38
CA PHE A 186 36.94 -30.20 -46.28
C PHE A 186 38.14 -30.68 -45.46
N PRO A 187 38.94 -31.66 -45.94
CA PRO A 187 40.16 -32.08 -45.25
C PRO A 187 41.10 -30.89 -44.99
N ALA A 188 41.57 -30.73 -43.75
CA ALA A 188 42.45 -29.63 -43.38
C ALA A 188 43.89 -29.93 -43.79
N LYS A 189 44.49 -29.07 -44.63
CA LYS A 189 45.94 -29.05 -44.91
C LYS A 189 46.69 -28.11 -43.96
N ASP A 190 46.08 -26.97 -43.62
CA ASP A 190 46.57 -25.97 -42.65
C ASP A 190 45.40 -25.49 -41.78
N ARG A 191 45.61 -25.33 -40.46
CA ARG A 191 44.63 -24.82 -39.46
C ARG A 191 43.31 -25.61 -39.40
N PRO A 192 43.32 -26.83 -38.81
CA PRO A 192 42.09 -27.60 -38.59
C PRO A 192 41.12 -26.87 -37.65
N LEU A 193 39.84 -27.27 -37.68
CA LEU A 193 38.83 -26.78 -36.74
C LEU A 193 39.31 -26.99 -35.29
N SER A 194 39.29 -25.91 -34.51
CA SER A 194 39.70 -25.93 -33.10
C SER A 194 38.57 -25.51 -32.19
N GLN A 195 38.69 -25.87 -30.91
CA GLN A 195 37.79 -25.42 -29.85
C GLN A 195 37.71 -23.89 -29.78
N GLU A 196 38.81 -23.17 -30.02
CA GLU A 196 38.85 -21.71 -30.03
C GLU A 196 37.96 -21.10 -31.13
N VAL A 197 37.94 -21.72 -32.32
CA VAL A 197 37.08 -21.28 -33.43
C VAL A 197 35.60 -21.47 -33.06
N LEU A 198 35.27 -22.64 -32.49
CA LEU A 198 33.90 -22.93 -32.04
C LEU A 198 33.48 -21.97 -30.92
N ALA A 199 34.32 -21.75 -29.91
CA ALA A 199 34.06 -20.80 -28.83
C ALA A 199 33.82 -19.38 -29.35
N LYS A 200 34.59 -18.94 -30.35
CA LYS A 200 34.42 -17.61 -30.97
C LYS A 200 33.12 -17.50 -31.77
N VAL A 201 32.68 -18.57 -32.43
CA VAL A 201 31.43 -18.59 -33.20
C VAL A 201 30.23 -18.67 -32.26
N PHE A 202 30.20 -19.67 -31.37
CA PHE A 202 29.08 -19.97 -30.48
C PHE A 202 29.00 -19.03 -29.28
N GLY A 203 30.08 -18.34 -28.89
CA GLY A 203 30.03 -17.26 -27.91
C GLY A 203 29.18 -16.06 -28.31
N LYS A 204 28.80 -15.95 -29.59
CA LYS A 204 27.92 -14.89 -30.10
C LYS A 204 26.46 -15.35 -30.11
N THR A 205 25.74 -15.07 -29.02
CA THR A 205 24.30 -15.39 -28.89
C THR A 205 23.36 -14.39 -29.59
N GLY A 206 23.89 -13.26 -30.08
CA GLY A 206 23.11 -12.26 -30.83
C GLY A 206 22.17 -11.42 -29.94
N GLN A 207 21.01 -11.05 -30.50
CA GLN A 207 19.96 -10.30 -29.79
C GLN A 207 19.01 -11.20 -28.96
N LEU A 208 19.23 -12.52 -29.01
CA LEU A 208 18.45 -13.47 -28.24
C LEU A 208 18.70 -13.28 -26.73
N PRO A 209 17.71 -13.61 -25.87
CA PRO A 209 17.83 -13.51 -24.42
C PRO A 209 18.71 -14.63 -23.82
N LEU A 210 19.84 -14.95 -24.47
CA LEU A 210 20.76 -16.03 -24.13
C LEU A 210 22.17 -15.48 -23.91
N ALA A 211 22.89 -16.04 -22.93
CA ALA A 211 24.31 -15.80 -22.69
C ALA A 211 25.04 -17.14 -22.60
N LEU A 212 26.19 -17.26 -23.25
CA LEU A 212 26.98 -18.49 -23.18
C LEU A 212 27.67 -18.61 -21.81
N GLY A 213 27.44 -19.71 -21.13
CA GLY A 213 28.18 -20.15 -19.94
C GLY A 213 29.40 -21.01 -20.33
N PRO A 214 29.69 -22.10 -19.60
CA PRO A 214 30.68 -23.11 -20.00
C PRO A 214 30.41 -23.67 -21.40
N LEU A 215 31.50 -23.84 -22.16
CA LEU A 215 31.48 -24.52 -23.45
C LEU A 215 32.44 -25.70 -23.43
N GLU A 216 31.89 -26.90 -23.59
CA GLU A 216 32.64 -28.14 -23.71
C GLU A 216 32.71 -28.58 -25.17
N CYS A 217 33.87 -29.06 -25.59
CA CYS A 217 34.11 -29.52 -26.94
C CYS A 217 34.77 -30.89 -26.89
N GLY A 218 34.13 -31.89 -27.53
CA GLY A 218 34.72 -33.21 -27.71
C GLY A 218 35.86 -33.21 -28.74
N PRO A 219 36.47 -34.38 -29.01
CA PRO A 219 37.52 -34.52 -30.03
C PRO A 219 36.99 -34.08 -31.40
N LEU A 220 37.80 -33.29 -32.13
CA LEU A 220 37.45 -32.72 -33.42
C LEU A 220 38.22 -33.40 -34.56
N PRO A 221 37.57 -33.72 -35.69
CA PRO A 221 38.26 -34.23 -36.88
C PRO A 221 39.12 -33.13 -37.53
N ALA A 222 40.19 -33.53 -38.22
CA ALA A 222 41.09 -32.62 -38.93
C ALA A 222 40.47 -32.08 -40.23
N VAL A 223 39.42 -31.27 -40.09
CA VAL A 223 38.64 -30.69 -41.20
C VAL A 223 38.52 -29.17 -41.06
N VAL A 224 38.22 -28.51 -42.17
CA VAL A 224 37.85 -27.10 -42.25
C VAL A 224 36.36 -27.01 -42.55
N LEU A 225 35.64 -26.26 -41.72
CA LEU A 225 34.22 -25.99 -41.85
C LEU A 225 34.00 -24.52 -42.26
N PRO A 226 33.22 -24.24 -43.33
CA PRO A 226 32.91 -22.88 -43.72
C PRO A 226 32.26 -22.10 -42.57
N LEU A 227 32.80 -20.91 -42.27
CA LEU A 227 32.25 -20.04 -41.22
C LEU A 227 30.79 -19.66 -41.49
N SER A 228 30.38 -19.55 -42.76
CA SER A 228 28.99 -19.32 -43.14
C SER A 228 28.06 -20.43 -42.62
N ARG A 229 28.49 -21.70 -42.72
CA ARG A 229 27.73 -22.85 -42.24
C ARG A 229 27.69 -22.92 -40.72
N LEU A 230 28.82 -22.73 -40.04
CA LEU A 230 28.85 -22.67 -38.56
C LEU A 230 27.96 -21.54 -38.00
N ASN A 231 27.97 -20.37 -38.65
CA ASN A 231 27.08 -19.28 -38.26
C ASN A 231 25.59 -19.60 -38.53
N ALA A 232 25.28 -20.36 -39.58
CA ALA A 232 23.92 -20.80 -39.86
C ALA A 232 23.42 -21.79 -38.80
N VAL A 233 24.21 -22.84 -38.50
CA VAL A 233 23.93 -23.82 -37.45
C VAL A 233 23.74 -23.14 -36.09
N ARG A 234 24.61 -22.20 -35.71
CA ARG A 234 24.47 -21.43 -34.47
C ARG A 234 23.16 -20.65 -34.41
N ARG A 235 22.80 -19.94 -35.49
CA ARG A 235 21.57 -19.12 -35.52
C ARG A 235 20.33 -20.00 -35.37
N GLU A 236 20.28 -21.11 -36.10
CA GLU A 236 19.17 -22.06 -36.05
C GLU A 236 19.03 -22.66 -34.65
N PHE A 237 20.13 -23.15 -34.07
CA PHE A 237 20.13 -23.76 -32.74
C PHE A 237 19.73 -22.79 -31.62
N TYR A 238 20.29 -21.58 -31.61
CA TYR A 238 19.95 -20.59 -30.58
C TYR A 238 18.54 -20.03 -30.74
N GLN A 239 18.03 -19.93 -31.97
CA GLN A 239 16.65 -19.52 -32.23
C GLN A 239 15.67 -20.54 -31.64
N GLU A 240 15.86 -21.83 -31.94
CA GLU A 240 15.03 -22.90 -31.40
C GLU A 240 15.12 -22.97 -29.86
N LEU A 241 16.33 -22.85 -29.30
CA LEU A 241 16.53 -22.83 -27.85
C LEU A 241 15.80 -21.65 -27.18
N ALA A 242 15.83 -20.47 -27.79
CA ALA A 242 15.14 -19.29 -27.30
C ALA A 242 13.61 -19.47 -27.34
N GLU A 243 13.07 -20.02 -28.42
CA GLU A 243 11.64 -20.32 -28.57
C GLU A 243 11.15 -21.33 -27.51
N LEU A 244 11.93 -22.39 -27.27
CA LEU A 244 11.62 -23.38 -26.23
C LEU A 244 11.67 -22.79 -24.82
N LEU A 245 12.64 -21.92 -24.53
CA LEU A 245 12.72 -21.21 -23.25
C LEU A 245 11.53 -20.27 -23.05
N GLU A 246 11.16 -19.50 -24.07
CA GLU A 246 10.02 -18.60 -24.02
C GLU A 246 8.69 -19.37 -23.80
N ALA A 247 8.48 -20.47 -24.53
CA ALA A 247 7.32 -21.33 -24.37
C ALA A 247 7.23 -21.89 -22.94
N ARG A 248 8.33 -22.43 -22.41
CA ARG A 248 8.38 -22.97 -21.04
C ARG A 248 8.15 -21.89 -19.97
N GLN A 249 8.69 -20.69 -20.15
CA GLN A 249 8.44 -19.56 -19.26
C GLN A 249 6.98 -19.09 -19.31
N HIS A 250 6.37 -19.12 -20.49
CA HIS A 250 4.95 -18.80 -20.65
C HIS A 250 4.05 -19.83 -19.97
N GLU A 251 4.34 -21.12 -20.15
CA GLU A 251 3.64 -22.22 -19.48
C GLU A 251 3.78 -22.11 -17.96
N ALA A 252 5.00 -21.97 -17.44
CA ALA A 252 5.23 -21.81 -16.00
C ALA A 252 4.50 -20.60 -15.40
N ARG A 253 4.48 -19.45 -16.11
CA ARG A 253 3.70 -18.27 -15.67
C ARG A 253 2.20 -18.56 -15.65
N THR A 254 1.70 -19.26 -16.66
CA THR A 254 0.29 -19.61 -16.78
C THR A 254 -0.14 -20.59 -15.69
N ASP A 255 0.69 -21.60 -15.41
CA ASP A 255 0.46 -22.58 -14.36
C ASP A 255 0.58 -21.96 -12.97
N HIS A 256 1.58 -21.11 -12.71
CA HIS A 256 1.66 -20.35 -11.45
C HIS A 256 0.43 -19.47 -11.24
N ARG A 257 -0.06 -18.79 -12.29
CA ARG A 257 -1.29 -18.01 -12.18
C ARG A 257 -2.49 -18.91 -11.90
N ARG A 258 -2.60 -20.05 -12.59
CA ARG A 258 -3.68 -21.01 -12.36
C ARG A 258 -3.66 -21.53 -10.92
N GLN A 259 -2.49 -21.88 -10.41
CA GLN A 259 -2.31 -22.34 -9.04
C GLN A 259 -2.68 -21.25 -8.04
N ALA A 260 -2.16 -20.03 -8.20
CA ALA A 260 -2.49 -18.90 -7.33
C ALA A 260 -4.01 -18.59 -7.32
N MET A 261 -4.69 -18.77 -8.45
CA MET A 261 -6.16 -18.63 -8.51
C MET A 261 -6.89 -19.79 -7.83
N ALA A 262 -6.35 -21.01 -7.90
CA ALA A 262 -6.89 -22.18 -7.22
C ALA A 262 -6.69 -22.10 -5.69
N ASP A 263 -5.62 -21.42 -5.23
CA ASP A 263 -5.32 -21.19 -3.81
C ASP A 263 -6.20 -20.10 -3.19
N LEU A 264 -7.01 -19.39 -3.99
CA LEU A 264 -8.00 -18.46 -3.46
C LEU A 264 -9.07 -19.22 -2.66
N ALA A 265 -9.48 -18.65 -1.53
CA ALA A 265 -10.59 -19.18 -0.76
C ALA A 265 -11.80 -19.46 -1.67
N PRO A 266 -12.43 -20.65 -1.59
CA PRO A 266 -13.55 -20.99 -2.44
C PRO A 266 -14.75 -20.08 -2.15
N ALA A 267 -15.67 -20.01 -3.10
CA ALA A 267 -16.95 -19.34 -2.87
C ALA A 267 -17.73 -20.11 -1.79
N GLY A 268 -18.21 -19.37 -0.80
CA GLY A 268 -19.03 -19.88 0.28
C GLY A 268 -20.51 -19.80 -0.03
N THR A 269 -21.29 -20.28 0.94
CA THR A 269 -22.75 -20.20 0.91
C THR A 269 -23.26 -19.06 1.78
N ALA A 270 -24.40 -18.50 1.39
CA ALA A 270 -25.08 -17.46 2.15
C ALA A 270 -25.40 -17.94 3.58
N PRO A 271 -25.39 -17.04 4.58
CA PRO A 271 -25.61 -17.41 5.96
C PRO A 271 -27.09 -17.76 6.17
N VAL A 272 -27.34 -18.82 6.96
CA VAL A 272 -28.71 -19.26 7.31
C VAL A 272 -29.14 -18.72 8.69
N ALA A 273 -28.19 -18.36 9.54
CA ALA A 273 -28.44 -17.88 10.90
C ALA A 273 -28.68 -16.35 10.92
N PRO A 274 -29.48 -15.83 11.87
CA PRO A 274 -29.71 -14.39 11.99
C PRO A 274 -28.42 -13.63 12.33
N PRO A 275 -28.31 -12.34 11.95
CA PRO A 275 -27.15 -11.53 12.26
C PRO A 275 -27.00 -11.30 13.77
N ARG A 276 -25.76 -11.23 14.24
CA ARG A 276 -25.40 -10.91 15.63
C ARG A 276 -24.88 -9.48 15.73
N PHE A 277 -25.23 -8.76 16.80
CA PHE A 277 -24.76 -7.40 17.04
C PHE A 277 -23.87 -7.32 18.27
N ALA A 278 -22.72 -6.68 18.09
CA ALA A 278 -21.84 -6.25 19.17
C ALA A 278 -21.93 -4.73 19.31
N VAL A 279 -22.25 -4.24 20.51
CA VAL A 279 -22.33 -2.80 20.78
C VAL A 279 -21.07 -2.37 21.50
N ALA A 280 -20.38 -1.32 21.05
CA ALA A 280 -19.25 -0.74 21.78
C ALA A 280 -19.68 0.42 22.67
N SER A 281 -19.16 0.47 23.90
CA SER A 281 -19.36 1.59 24.83
C SER A 281 -18.03 2.01 25.46
N SER A 282 -17.90 3.32 25.73
CA SER A 282 -16.76 3.88 26.47
C SER A 282 -16.87 3.73 27.99
N ASN A 283 -18.05 3.34 28.51
CA ASN A 283 -18.29 3.17 29.95
C ASN A 283 -18.40 1.69 30.32
N LEU A 284 -17.50 1.25 31.21
CA LEU A 284 -17.42 -0.14 31.69
C LEU A 284 -18.67 -0.62 32.46
N HIS A 285 -19.51 0.31 32.91
CA HIS A 285 -20.72 0.00 33.67
C HIS A 285 -21.97 -0.20 32.80
N ASP A 286 -21.90 -0.01 31.49
CA ASP A 286 -23.05 -0.10 30.56
C ASP A 286 -23.48 -1.55 30.25
N LEU A 287 -23.30 -2.48 31.20
CA LEU A 287 -23.67 -3.89 31.09
C LEU A 287 -25.18 -4.11 30.83
N SER A 288 -26.02 -3.10 31.11
CA SER A 288 -27.45 -3.14 30.79
C SER A 288 -27.74 -3.17 29.29
N LEU A 289 -26.80 -2.76 28.43
CA LEU A 289 -26.94 -2.87 26.98
C LEU A 289 -27.15 -4.32 26.53
N LEU A 290 -26.56 -5.30 27.22
CA LEU A 290 -26.76 -6.73 26.94
C LEU A 290 -28.19 -7.21 27.22
N LYS A 291 -29.02 -6.40 27.88
CA LYS A 291 -30.45 -6.71 28.07
C LYS A 291 -31.33 -6.15 26.96
N GLN A 292 -30.79 -5.27 26.12
CA GLN A 292 -31.54 -4.75 24.99
C GLN A 292 -31.71 -5.84 23.93
N LYS A 293 -32.84 -5.78 23.24
CA LYS A 293 -33.16 -6.74 22.19
C LYS A 293 -32.13 -6.60 21.05
N GLY A 294 -31.75 -7.71 20.44
CA GLY A 294 -30.79 -7.74 19.33
C GLY A 294 -29.31 -7.56 19.73
N VAL A 295 -29.00 -7.07 20.94
CA VAL A 295 -27.62 -6.93 21.42
C VAL A 295 -27.11 -8.28 21.94
N ASN A 296 -26.10 -8.85 21.28
CA ASN A 296 -25.53 -10.14 21.66
C ASN A 296 -24.23 -10.01 22.46
N GLU A 297 -23.48 -8.94 22.21
CA GLU A 297 -22.13 -8.75 22.74
C GLU A 297 -21.89 -7.28 23.07
N LEU A 298 -21.03 -7.04 24.05
CA LEU A 298 -20.63 -5.71 24.48
C LEU A 298 -19.11 -5.57 24.33
N ILE A 299 -18.68 -4.56 23.61
CA ILE A 299 -17.27 -4.24 23.40
C ILE A 299 -16.91 -3.12 24.37
N LEU A 300 -15.91 -3.38 25.22
CA LEU A 300 -15.46 -2.45 26.25
C LEU A 300 -13.99 -2.10 26.06
N PRO A 301 -13.58 -0.84 26.29
CA PRO A 301 -12.20 -0.43 26.15
C PRO A 301 -11.33 -1.12 27.20
N LEU A 302 -10.24 -1.73 26.76
CA LEU A 302 -9.18 -2.21 27.63
C LEU A 302 -8.23 -1.05 27.91
N ALA A 303 -8.07 -0.73 29.19
CA ALA A 303 -7.09 0.22 29.69
C ALA A 303 -6.59 -0.24 31.06
N PRO A 304 -5.34 0.07 31.44
CA PRO A 304 -4.84 -0.24 32.77
C PRO A 304 -5.79 0.22 33.88
N GLY A 305 -6.10 -0.68 34.81
CA GLY A 305 -7.05 -0.50 35.91
C GLY A 305 -8.52 -0.80 35.58
N CYS A 306 -8.88 -1.30 34.39
CA CYS A 306 -10.27 -1.63 34.08
C CYS A 306 -10.81 -2.81 34.89
N SER A 307 -9.99 -3.82 35.18
CA SER A 307 -10.28 -4.95 36.08
C SER A 307 -10.70 -4.48 37.47
N ASN A 308 -9.99 -3.50 38.04
CA ASN A 308 -10.32 -2.90 39.33
C ASN A 308 -11.69 -2.20 39.31
N LYS A 309 -12.02 -1.50 38.21
CA LYS A 309 -13.30 -0.79 38.06
C LYS A 309 -14.49 -1.75 37.94
N LEU A 310 -14.28 -2.96 37.44
CA LEU A 310 -15.33 -3.98 37.36
C LEU A 310 -15.58 -4.70 38.70
N GLY A 311 -14.60 -4.69 39.60
CA GLY A 311 -14.63 -5.39 40.88
C GLY A 311 -14.44 -6.91 40.73
N ALA A 312 -13.58 -7.51 41.57
CA ALA A 312 -13.34 -8.95 41.57
C ALA A 312 -14.65 -9.72 41.87
N GLY A 313 -15.04 -10.66 40.99
CA GLY A 313 -16.29 -11.41 41.12
C GLY A 313 -17.57 -10.60 40.84
N GLY A 314 -17.44 -9.41 40.25
CA GLY A 314 -18.56 -8.51 39.95
C GLY A 314 -19.55 -9.02 38.89
N ARG A 315 -20.62 -8.25 38.69
CA ARG A 315 -21.70 -8.54 37.71
C ARG A 315 -21.18 -8.78 36.28
N ALA A 316 -20.03 -8.20 35.92
CA ALA A 316 -19.40 -8.38 34.61
C ALA A 316 -18.93 -9.82 34.35
N ALA A 317 -18.49 -10.56 35.37
CA ALA A 317 -18.02 -11.94 35.22
C ALA A 317 -19.14 -12.87 34.71
N LYS A 318 -20.42 -12.57 35.05
CA LYS A 318 -21.59 -13.30 34.53
C LYS A 318 -21.78 -13.15 33.02
N TYR A 319 -21.19 -12.11 32.44
CA TYR A 319 -21.26 -11.79 31.02
C TYR A 319 -19.92 -12.03 30.31
N ALA A 320 -18.95 -12.72 30.92
CA ALA A 320 -17.59 -12.83 30.40
C ALA A 320 -17.50 -13.29 28.93
N GLU A 321 -18.34 -14.24 28.51
CA GLU A 321 -18.40 -14.72 27.12
C GLU A 321 -19.01 -13.71 26.13
N GLN A 322 -19.80 -12.76 26.63
CA GLN A 322 -20.43 -11.69 25.85
C GLN A 322 -19.59 -10.40 25.82
N LEU A 323 -18.57 -10.29 26.66
CA LEU A 323 -17.68 -9.14 26.68
C LEU A 323 -16.48 -9.36 25.75
N LEU A 324 -16.22 -8.38 24.90
CA LEU A 324 -15.02 -8.30 24.06
C LEU A 324 -14.18 -7.10 24.51
N TRP A 325 -12.96 -7.37 24.98
CA TRP A 325 -12.05 -6.32 25.43
C TRP A 325 -11.28 -5.70 24.26
N ASP A 326 -11.52 -4.42 24.00
CA ASP A 326 -10.94 -3.72 22.86
C ASP A 326 -9.65 -3.00 23.24
N LEU A 327 -8.53 -3.45 22.68
CA LEU A 327 -7.24 -2.81 22.90
C LEU A 327 -7.21 -1.44 22.19
N PRO A 328 -6.53 -0.43 22.76
CA PRO A 328 -6.38 0.85 22.09
C PRO A 328 -5.51 0.70 20.83
N LEU A 329 -5.68 1.60 19.84
CA LEU A 329 -4.88 1.58 18.61
C LEU A 329 -3.37 1.71 18.87
N VAL A 330 -2.99 2.53 19.85
CA VAL A 330 -1.59 2.82 20.18
C VAL A 330 -1.36 2.52 21.64
N ILE A 331 -0.33 1.73 21.92
CA ILE A 331 0.22 1.49 23.25
C ILE A 331 1.67 1.94 23.18
N PHE A 332 2.08 2.82 24.11
CA PHE A 332 3.48 3.26 24.18
C PHE A 332 4.30 2.31 25.04
N ASP A 333 5.61 2.24 24.79
CA ASP A 333 6.55 1.38 25.52
C ASP A 333 6.44 1.54 27.04
N ALA A 334 6.24 2.79 27.52
CA ALA A 334 6.08 3.09 28.94
C ALA A 334 4.83 2.43 29.55
N ASP A 335 3.77 2.27 28.78
CA ASP A 335 2.50 1.70 29.22
C ASP A 335 2.42 0.18 28.96
N TRP A 336 3.34 -0.38 28.16
CA TRP A 336 3.29 -1.76 27.69
C TRP A 336 3.17 -2.78 28.84
N SER A 337 4.01 -2.62 29.87
CA SER A 337 4.00 -3.50 31.05
C SER A 337 2.68 -3.43 31.83
N ALA A 338 2.05 -2.26 31.90
CA ALA A 338 0.76 -2.09 32.54
C ALA A 338 -0.35 -2.80 31.76
N PHE A 339 -0.33 -2.74 30.43
CA PHE A 339 -1.25 -3.51 29.58
C PHE A 339 -1.05 -5.03 29.73
N GLN A 340 0.20 -5.50 29.80
CA GLN A 340 0.48 -6.92 30.05
C GLN A 340 -0.08 -7.40 31.39
N ALA A 341 0.08 -6.60 32.45
CA ALA A 341 -0.47 -6.91 33.76
C ALA A 341 -2.02 -6.92 33.72
N GLU A 342 -2.62 -5.91 33.08
CA GLU A 342 -4.08 -5.80 32.97
C GLU A 342 -4.71 -6.99 32.23
N ILE A 343 -4.12 -7.41 31.12
CA ILE A 343 -4.59 -8.57 30.34
C ILE A 343 -4.55 -9.84 31.19
N LYS A 344 -3.48 -10.07 31.96
CA LYS A 344 -3.39 -11.22 32.86
C LYS A 344 -4.50 -11.21 33.91
N LEU A 345 -4.75 -10.07 34.54
CA LEU A 345 -5.83 -9.93 35.52
C LEU A 345 -7.22 -10.20 34.90
N LEU A 346 -7.47 -9.74 33.68
CA LEU A 346 -8.72 -10.04 32.96
C LEU A 346 -8.85 -11.53 32.64
N ILE A 347 -7.77 -12.19 32.22
CA ILE A 347 -7.76 -13.63 31.94
C ILE A 347 -8.01 -14.44 33.22
N GLU A 348 -7.34 -14.08 34.32
CA GLU A 348 -7.56 -14.70 35.64
C GLU A 348 -9.00 -14.51 36.15
N ALA A 349 -9.62 -13.38 35.80
CA ALA A 349 -11.04 -13.11 36.07
C ALA A 349 -12.02 -13.87 35.13
N GLY A 350 -11.50 -14.65 34.17
CA GLY A 350 -12.29 -15.50 33.28
C GLY A 350 -12.64 -14.88 31.92
N PHE A 351 -12.16 -13.68 31.61
CA PHE A 351 -12.36 -13.07 30.30
C PHE A 351 -11.38 -13.63 29.28
N LYS A 352 -11.90 -14.13 28.15
CA LYS A 352 -11.09 -14.83 27.13
C LYS A 352 -11.06 -14.11 25.79
N ARG A 353 -11.84 -13.06 25.62
CA ARG A 353 -12.08 -12.41 24.32
C ARG A 353 -11.44 -11.04 24.25
N PHE A 354 -10.55 -10.85 23.28
CA PHE A 354 -9.81 -9.61 23.09
C PHE A 354 -9.83 -9.18 21.62
N ARG A 355 -10.03 -7.89 21.36
CA ARG A 355 -9.99 -7.31 20.02
C ARG A 355 -8.77 -6.41 19.87
N MET A 356 -7.97 -6.71 18.86
CA MET A 356 -6.72 -6.01 18.56
C MET A 356 -6.93 -4.96 17.49
N GLN A 357 -6.17 -3.86 17.57
CA GLN A 357 -6.22 -2.74 16.63
C GLN A 357 -4.87 -2.52 15.92
N ASN A 358 -3.83 -3.26 16.33
CA ASN A 358 -2.48 -3.22 15.76
C ASN A 358 -1.83 -4.61 15.81
N ILE A 359 -1.09 -5.00 14.77
CA ILE A 359 -0.50 -6.35 14.65
C ILE A 359 0.50 -6.64 15.77
N SER A 360 1.22 -5.63 16.26
CA SER A 360 2.18 -5.80 17.36
C SER A 360 1.53 -6.25 18.67
N GLN A 361 0.21 -6.08 18.81
CA GLN A 361 -0.53 -6.45 20.02
C GLN A 361 -0.65 -7.96 20.20
N LEU A 362 -0.40 -8.76 19.15
CA LEU A 362 -0.31 -10.22 19.28
C LEU A 362 0.73 -10.63 20.34
N ILE A 363 1.84 -9.88 20.43
CA ILE A 363 2.93 -10.11 21.40
C ILE A 363 2.43 -10.03 22.86
N LEU A 364 1.34 -9.31 23.14
CA LEU A 364 0.75 -9.26 24.48
C LEU A 364 0.14 -10.59 24.94
N PHE A 365 -0.12 -11.50 24.01
CA PHE A 365 -0.77 -12.79 24.25
C PHE A 365 0.15 -14.00 24.03
N ASP A 366 1.44 -13.77 23.78
CA ASP A 366 2.43 -14.84 23.57
C ASP A 366 2.46 -15.83 24.75
N GLY A 367 2.36 -17.12 24.42
CA GLY A 367 2.34 -18.20 25.40
C GLY A 367 1.03 -18.38 26.18
N MET A 368 -0.01 -17.57 25.89
CA MET A 368 -1.34 -17.71 26.50
C MET A 368 -2.23 -18.62 25.63
N GLN A 369 -3.05 -19.46 26.25
CA GLN A 369 -3.91 -20.42 25.55
C GLN A 369 -5.39 -20.24 25.90
N GLY A 370 -6.28 -20.73 25.04
CA GLY A 370 -7.73 -20.69 25.26
C GLY A 370 -8.35 -19.29 25.10
N LEU A 371 -7.64 -18.38 24.44
CA LEU A 371 -8.11 -17.03 24.14
C LEU A 371 -8.75 -16.97 22.75
N LEU A 372 -9.69 -16.05 22.60
CA LEU A 372 -10.36 -15.71 21.34
C LEU A 372 -9.93 -14.30 20.95
N LEU A 373 -8.99 -14.22 20.02
CA LEU A 373 -8.41 -12.95 19.54
C LEU A 373 -9.10 -12.53 18.25
N GLU A 374 -9.61 -11.30 18.21
CA GLU A 374 -10.32 -10.75 17.06
C GLU A 374 -9.56 -9.56 16.48
N SER A 375 -9.58 -9.35 15.16
CA SER A 375 -9.09 -8.11 14.57
C SER A 375 -10.16 -7.02 14.55
N GLY A 376 -9.77 -5.80 14.88
CA GLY A 376 -10.52 -4.59 14.56
C GLY A 376 -10.28 -4.13 13.13
N TYR A 377 -11.09 -3.17 12.66
CA TYR A 377 -11.08 -2.72 11.26
C TYR A 377 -9.75 -2.09 10.83
N ARG A 378 -8.91 -1.64 11.78
CA ARG A 378 -7.59 -1.04 11.51
C ARG A 378 -6.49 -2.05 11.18
N LEU A 379 -6.82 -3.34 11.16
CA LEU A 379 -5.95 -4.41 10.68
C LEU A 379 -6.25 -4.78 9.21
N PHE A 380 -7.01 -3.95 8.50
CA PHE A 380 -7.13 -3.95 7.03
C PHE A 380 -7.47 -5.32 6.43
N THR A 381 -8.50 -5.99 6.96
CA THR A 381 -9.06 -7.18 6.32
C THR A 381 -9.86 -6.75 5.09
N THR A 382 -9.22 -6.71 3.93
CA THR A 382 -9.77 -6.20 2.65
C THR A 382 -9.95 -7.28 1.58
N ASN A 383 -9.49 -8.50 1.81
CA ASN A 383 -9.69 -9.63 0.89
C ASN A 383 -9.56 -10.98 1.62
N SER A 384 -9.86 -12.06 0.92
CA SER A 384 -9.89 -13.41 1.51
C SER A 384 -8.53 -13.88 1.98
N GLN A 385 -7.45 -13.49 1.30
CA GLN A 385 -6.08 -13.84 1.69
C GLN A 385 -5.67 -13.12 2.98
N ALA A 386 -6.04 -11.85 3.15
CA ALA A 386 -5.85 -11.15 4.42
C ALA A 386 -6.58 -11.86 5.58
N ALA A 387 -7.81 -12.31 5.36
CA ALA A 387 -8.56 -13.09 6.34
C ALA A 387 -7.91 -14.45 6.65
N LEU A 388 -7.41 -15.17 5.63
CA LEU A 388 -6.68 -16.43 5.83
C LEU A 388 -5.40 -16.22 6.63
N SER A 389 -4.62 -15.17 6.33
CA SER A 389 -3.42 -14.81 7.09
C SER A 389 -3.73 -14.52 8.56
N TRP A 390 -4.85 -13.83 8.84
CA TRP A 390 -5.28 -13.61 10.22
C TRP A 390 -5.63 -14.92 10.94
N ARG A 391 -6.29 -15.84 10.26
CA ARG A 391 -6.58 -17.17 10.81
C ARG A 391 -5.30 -17.97 11.08
N GLU A 392 -4.31 -17.91 10.19
CA GLU A 392 -3.00 -18.54 10.37
C GLU A 392 -2.24 -17.97 11.57
N LEU A 393 -2.40 -16.67 11.84
CA LEU A 393 -1.88 -16.00 13.03
C LEU A 393 -2.70 -16.27 14.30
N GLY A 394 -3.73 -17.13 14.24
CA GLY A 394 -4.49 -17.59 15.39
C GLY A 394 -5.71 -16.73 15.77
N LEU A 395 -6.14 -15.81 14.90
CA LEU A 395 -7.34 -15.01 15.16
C LEU A 395 -8.61 -15.85 15.00
N SER A 396 -9.60 -15.60 15.85
CA SER A 396 -10.91 -16.25 15.87
C SER A 396 -12.00 -15.48 15.12
N ALA A 397 -11.80 -14.19 14.83
CA ALA A 397 -12.68 -13.38 13.98
C ALA A 397 -11.94 -12.16 13.43
N ALA A 398 -12.49 -11.54 12.39
CA ALA A 398 -11.97 -10.30 11.83
C ALA A 398 -13.06 -9.26 11.54
N THR A 399 -12.73 -8.00 11.79
CA THR A 399 -13.55 -6.86 11.35
C THR A 399 -13.01 -6.34 10.03
N LEU A 400 -13.90 -6.15 9.05
CA LEU A 400 -13.55 -5.64 7.73
C LEU A 400 -13.20 -4.16 7.76
N TYR A 401 -12.44 -3.71 6.77
CA TYR A 401 -12.09 -2.29 6.64
C TYR A 401 -13.33 -1.44 6.35
N VAL A 402 -13.41 -0.26 6.96
CA VAL A 402 -14.61 0.60 6.94
C VAL A 402 -14.76 1.45 5.68
N GLU A 403 -13.67 1.67 4.94
CA GLU A 403 -13.68 2.45 3.69
C GLU A 403 -13.65 1.55 2.44
N ASP A 404 -14.03 0.29 2.59
CA ASP A 404 -14.17 -0.64 1.47
C ASP A 404 -15.46 -0.36 0.68
N ASP A 405 -15.53 -0.89 -0.54
CA ASP A 405 -16.71 -0.74 -1.39
C ASP A 405 -17.64 -1.96 -1.34
N ARG A 406 -18.87 -1.78 -1.86
CA ARG A 406 -19.90 -2.81 -1.88
C ARG A 406 -19.54 -4.03 -2.71
N GLU A 407 -18.82 -3.86 -3.82
CA GLU A 407 -18.45 -4.96 -4.71
C GLU A 407 -17.43 -5.86 -4.02
N ASN A 408 -16.43 -5.28 -3.39
CA ASN A 408 -15.41 -6.01 -2.66
C ASN A 408 -15.97 -6.67 -1.39
N PHE A 409 -16.86 -6.00 -0.63
CA PHE A 409 -17.58 -6.66 0.46
C PHE A 409 -18.37 -7.88 -0.02
N SER A 410 -19.11 -7.76 -1.12
CA SER A 410 -19.82 -8.90 -1.71
C SER A 410 -18.84 -10.02 -2.11
N ALA A 411 -17.72 -9.68 -2.76
CA ALA A 411 -16.72 -10.66 -3.18
C ALA A 411 -16.03 -11.36 -2.01
N LEU A 412 -15.79 -10.66 -0.90
CA LEU A 412 -15.11 -11.16 0.29
C LEU A 412 -16.04 -11.97 1.21
N LEU A 413 -17.21 -11.44 1.53
CA LEU A 413 -18.16 -12.08 2.44
C LEU A 413 -18.69 -13.41 1.88
N ASN A 414 -18.72 -13.55 0.56
CA ASN A 414 -19.04 -14.79 -0.14
C ASN A 414 -17.86 -15.79 -0.20
N ARG A 415 -16.81 -15.67 0.62
CA ARG A 415 -15.65 -16.59 0.61
C ARG A 415 -15.57 -17.42 1.88
N GLU A 416 -15.18 -18.69 1.73
CA GLU A 416 -14.95 -19.58 2.87
C GLU A 416 -13.55 -19.35 3.47
N THR A 417 -13.40 -18.24 4.18
CA THR A 417 -12.16 -17.91 4.89
C THR A 417 -11.96 -18.74 6.15
N GLY A 418 -13.01 -19.44 6.64
CA GLY A 418 -13.02 -20.10 7.94
C GLY A 418 -12.86 -19.14 9.12
N LEU A 419 -12.93 -17.83 8.88
CA LEU A 419 -12.81 -16.77 9.87
C LEU A 419 -14.10 -15.94 9.85
N PRO A 420 -14.88 -15.89 10.94
CA PRO A 420 -16.05 -15.02 11.04
C PRO A 420 -15.70 -13.57 10.72
N LEU A 421 -16.35 -13.02 9.70
CA LEU A 421 -16.17 -11.63 9.27
C LEU A 421 -17.26 -10.73 9.86
N THR A 422 -16.82 -9.57 10.36
CA THR A 422 -17.63 -8.58 11.07
C THR A 422 -17.58 -7.26 10.32
N ILE A 423 -18.72 -6.56 10.19
CA ILE A 423 -18.79 -5.22 9.62
C ILE A 423 -19.11 -4.20 10.71
N THR A 424 -18.42 -3.06 10.71
CA THR A 424 -18.86 -1.89 11.47
C THR A 424 -20.10 -1.33 10.80
N ALA A 425 -21.25 -1.41 11.46
CA ALA A 425 -22.52 -0.87 10.96
C ALA A 425 -22.69 0.62 11.28
N TYR A 426 -22.14 1.09 12.41
CA TYR A 426 -22.23 2.48 12.83
C TYR A 426 -21.04 2.82 13.74
N ALA A 427 -20.45 3.99 13.55
CA ALA A 427 -19.38 4.52 14.41
C ALA A 427 -19.07 6.00 14.11
N ASN A 428 -18.49 6.72 15.07
CA ASN A 428 -17.75 7.94 14.80
C ASN A 428 -16.26 7.63 14.57
N LEU A 429 -15.88 7.44 13.30
CA LEU A 429 -14.57 6.94 12.91
C LEU A 429 -13.54 8.09 12.89
N PRO A 430 -12.40 7.98 13.61
CA PRO A 430 -11.35 8.98 13.52
C PRO A 430 -10.73 9.07 12.13
N MET A 431 -10.73 10.27 11.54
CA MET A 431 -10.02 10.57 10.29
C MET A 431 -8.50 10.52 10.50
N MET A 432 -8.03 10.99 11.67
CA MET A 432 -6.61 11.00 11.98
C MET A 432 -6.38 10.71 13.47
N THR A 433 -5.38 9.89 13.77
CA THR A 433 -4.83 9.70 15.12
C THR A 433 -3.33 9.92 15.07
N SER A 434 -2.80 10.81 15.91
CA SER A 434 -1.40 11.23 15.87
C SER A 434 -0.88 11.56 17.26
N ARG A 435 0.41 11.33 17.51
CA ARG A 435 1.10 11.84 18.71
C ARG A 435 1.36 13.36 18.66
N ILE A 436 1.17 13.97 17.48
CA ILE A 436 1.54 15.35 17.24
C ILE A 436 0.40 16.25 17.68
N ALA A 437 0.69 17.22 18.56
CA ALA A 437 -0.28 18.21 18.99
C ALA A 437 -0.56 19.24 17.88
N LEU A 438 -1.84 19.60 17.71
CA LEU A 438 -2.26 20.66 16.80
C LEU A 438 -2.35 21.98 17.57
N LYS A 439 -1.28 22.78 17.51
CA LYS A 439 -1.21 24.07 18.21
C LYS A 439 -2.32 25.01 17.74
N GLY A 440 -2.98 25.66 18.70
CA GLY A 440 -4.02 26.67 18.44
C GLY A 440 -5.40 26.10 18.12
N VAL A 441 -5.53 24.77 18.04
CA VAL A 441 -6.84 24.11 17.93
C VAL A 441 -7.35 23.83 19.33
N LYS A 442 -8.54 24.34 19.64
CA LYS A 442 -9.26 24.02 20.87
C LYS A 442 -10.28 22.92 20.59
N SER A 443 -10.56 22.09 21.59
CA SER A 443 -11.52 20.97 21.46
C SER A 443 -12.99 21.42 21.44
N ASP A 444 -13.28 22.62 21.92
CA ASP A 444 -14.64 23.16 22.06
C ASP A 444 -15.24 23.70 20.74
N GLN A 445 -14.39 24.04 19.76
CA GLN A 445 -14.82 24.53 18.45
C GLN A 445 -14.44 23.55 17.34
N PRO A 446 -15.32 23.31 16.36
CA PRO A 446 -14.98 22.45 15.24
C PRO A 446 -13.99 23.18 14.32
N ILE A 447 -13.06 22.42 13.76
CA ILE A 447 -12.32 22.86 12.58
C ILE A 447 -13.22 22.58 11.38
N VAL A 448 -13.45 23.59 10.55
CA VAL A 448 -14.24 23.44 9.32
C VAL A 448 -13.31 23.46 8.12
N SER A 449 -13.45 22.47 7.22
CA SER A 449 -12.73 22.43 5.95
C SER A 449 -13.30 23.47 4.97
N ASP A 450 -12.61 23.70 3.86
CA ASP A 450 -13.13 24.53 2.75
C ASP A 450 -14.30 23.88 1.98
N ARG A 451 -14.68 22.66 2.36
CA ARG A 451 -15.85 21.92 1.87
C ARG A 451 -17.01 21.94 2.86
N ASP A 452 -16.94 22.80 3.87
CA ASP A 452 -17.93 22.91 4.95
C ASP A 452 -18.07 21.61 5.78
N GLU A 453 -17.05 20.75 5.79
CA GLU A 453 -17.01 19.56 6.65
C GLU A 453 -16.42 19.94 8.00
N ALA A 454 -17.14 19.63 9.08
CA ALA A 454 -16.73 19.96 10.44
C ALA A 454 -16.03 18.78 11.12
N TYR A 455 -14.97 19.09 11.88
CA TYR A 455 -14.14 18.13 12.58
C TYR A 455 -13.89 18.56 14.03
N ARG A 456 -13.91 17.60 14.96
CA ARG A 456 -13.55 17.78 16.36
C ARG A 456 -12.15 17.22 16.62
N VAL A 457 -11.41 17.91 17.47
CA VAL A 457 -10.05 17.52 17.86
C VAL A 457 -10.02 17.25 19.35
N ASP A 458 -9.74 15.99 19.69
CA ASP A 458 -9.59 15.54 21.07
C ASP A 458 -8.11 15.27 21.38
N HIS A 459 -7.71 15.58 22.61
CA HIS A 459 -6.44 15.15 23.16
C HIS A 459 -6.68 14.15 24.30
N ARG A 460 -6.31 12.88 24.10
CA ARG A 460 -6.48 11.81 25.10
C ARG A 460 -5.30 10.86 25.05
N SER A 461 -4.78 10.48 26.22
CA SER A 461 -3.69 9.50 26.36
C SER A 461 -2.45 9.79 25.50
N GLY A 462 -2.04 11.06 25.42
CA GLY A 462 -0.88 11.47 24.61
C GLY A 462 -1.10 11.46 23.09
N LEU A 463 -2.35 11.30 22.65
CA LEU A 463 -2.74 11.32 21.24
C LEU A 463 -3.67 12.50 20.95
N THR A 464 -3.46 13.12 19.80
CA THR A 464 -4.41 13.97 19.10
C THR A 464 -5.26 13.10 18.18
N VAL A 465 -6.58 13.16 18.34
CA VAL A 465 -7.52 12.44 17.51
C VAL A 465 -8.45 13.44 16.83
N VAL A 466 -8.51 13.40 15.50
CA VAL A 466 -9.39 14.23 14.69
C VAL A 466 -10.54 13.37 14.19
N ARG A 467 -11.77 13.78 14.51
CA ARG A 467 -13.01 13.08 14.19
C ARG A 467 -13.93 13.99 13.37
N PRO A 468 -14.61 13.48 12.33
CA PRO A 468 -15.68 14.23 11.70
C PRO A 468 -16.87 14.39 12.67
N GLU A 469 -17.62 15.48 12.55
CA GLU A 469 -18.93 15.61 13.23
C GLU A 469 -19.99 14.70 12.62
N GLN A 470 -19.79 14.28 11.37
CA GLN A 470 -20.62 13.32 10.68
C GLN A 470 -20.20 11.89 11.04
N ASP A 471 -21.11 11.11 11.61
CA ASP A 471 -20.89 9.69 11.87
C ASP A 471 -20.97 8.87 10.58
N PHE A 472 -20.33 7.70 10.61
CA PHE A 472 -20.44 6.67 9.60
C PHE A 472 -21.60 5.72 9.90
N SER A 473 -22.33 5.31 8.87
CA SER A 473 -23.43 4.34 8.99
C SER A 473 -23.64 3.53 7.72
N LEU A 474 -23.75 2.22 7.89
CA LEU A 474 -24.29 1.27 6.91
C LEU A 474 -25.67 0.71 7.35
N ILE A 475 -26.24 1.24 8.44
CA ILE A 475 -27.64 0.96 8.81
C ILE A 475 -28.54 1.46 7.68
N GLY A 476 -29.49 0.63 7.23
CA GLY A 476 -30.19 0.78 5.94
C GLY A 476 -29.75 -0.25 4.91
N HIS A 477 -28.60 -0.92 5.13
CA HIS A 477 -28.01 -1.92 4.26
C HIS A 477 -27.66 -3.23 5.01
N LEU A 478 -28.10 -3.41 6.26
CA LEU A 478 -27.71 -4.57 7.07
C LEU A 478 -28.29 -5.87 6.51
N ALA A 479 -29.55 -5.86 6.05
CA ALA A 479 -30.19 -7.01 5.43
C ALA A 479 -29.50 -7.41 4.12
N GLU A 480 -29.00 -6.44 3.36
CA GLU A 480 -28.19 -6.67 2.16
C GLU A 480 -26.84 -7.30 2.51
N LEU A 481 -26.08 -6.68 3.40
CA LEU A 481 -24.78 -7.17 3.85
C LEU A 481 -24.90 -8.58 4.46
N HIS A 482 -26.01 -8.85 5.15
CA HIS A 482 -26.32 -10.18 5.65
C HIS A 482 -26.51 -11.20 4.52
N LYS A 483 -27.27 -10.86 3.47
CA LYS A 483 -27.42 -11.71 2.27
C LYS A 483 -26.09 -11.96 1.57
N MET A 484 -25.14 -11.01 1.64
CA MET A 484 -23.79 -11.16 1.08
C MET A 484 -22.88 -12.09 1.88
N GLY A 485 -23.24 -12.51 3.09
CA GLY A 485 -22.36 -13.34 3.93
C GLY A 485 -22.08 -12.79 5.32
N CYS A 486 -22.38 -11.52 5.60
CA CYS A 486 -22.07 -10.92 6.89
C CYS A 486 -22.91 -11.52 8.02
N ARG A 487 -22.24 -11.99 9.08
CA ARG A 487 -22.90 -12.64 10.22
C ARG A 487 -22.89 -11.78 11.48
N ARG A 488 -22.02 -10.78 11.54
CA ARG A 488 -21.82 -9.97 12.74
C ARG A 488 -21.64 -8.50 12.39
N PHE A 489 -22.30 -7.66 13.15
CA PHE A 489 -22.20 -6.21 13.02
C PHE A 489 -21.69 -5.59 14.32
N VAL A 490 -20.89 -4.53 14.20
CA VAL A 490 -20.48 -3.68 15.31
C VAL A 490 -21.23 -2.35 15.24
N VAL A 491 -21.82 -1.95 16.35
CA VAL A 491 -22.44 -0.64 16.54
C VAL A 491 -21.65 0.09 17.62
N ASP A 492 -20.80 1.03 17.24
CA ASP A 492 -19.97 1.77 18.17
C ASP A 492 -20.69 3.03 18.67
N LEU A 493 -21.10 3.00 19.94
CA LEU A 493 -21.80 4.09 20.63
C LEU A 493 -20.87 4.84 21.59
N SER A 494 -19.56 4.60 21.54
CA SER A 494 -18.59 5.09 22.51
C SER A 494 -18.54 6.61 22.60
N HIS A 495 -18.90 7.34 21.53
CA HIS A 495 -18.97 8.80 21.49
C HIS A 495 -20.30 9.39 21.95
N LEU A 496 -21.40 8.64 21.88
CA LEU A 496 -22.74 9.12 22.24
C LEU A 496 -23.08 8.91 23.72
N GLY A 497 -22.52 7.86 24.34
CA GLY A 497 -22.94 7.35 25.63
C GLY A 497 -24.22 6.53 25.53
N ALA A 498 -24.23 5.35 26.17
CA ALA A 498 -25.26 4.33 25.99
C ALA A 498 -26.70 4.77 26.33
N SER A 499 -26.85 5.74 27.22
CA SER A 499 -28.17 6.22 27.67
C SER A 499 -28.69 7.44 26.90
N SER A 500 -27.94 7.95 25.91
CA SER A 500 -28.35 9.14 25.14
C SER A 500 -29.54 8.84 24.23
N ALA A 501 -30.35 9.85 23.93
CA ALA A 501 -31.46 9.70 22.98
C ALA A 501 -30.99 9.23 21.60
N GLU A 502 -29.83 9.71 21.14
CA GLU A 502 -29.23 9.31 19.88
C GLU A 502 -28.78 7.83 19.90
N ALA A 503 -28.19 7.34 21.00
CA ALA A 503 -27.85 5.93 21.13
C ALA A 503 -29.08 5.01 21.01
N HIS A 504 -30.19 5.37 21.66
CA HIS A 504 -31.45 4.64 21.52
C HIS A 504 -31.99 4.68 20.08
N ARG A 505 -31.89 5.83 19.41
CA ARG A 505 -32.28 5.98 18.00
C ARG A 505 -31.46 5.08 17.09
N VAL A 506 -30.13 5.05 17.27
CA VAL A 506 -29.23 4.18 16.48
C VAL A 506 -29.58 2.71 16.67
N LEU A 507 -29.80 2.27 17.91
CA LEU A 507 -30.15 0.86 18.19
C LEU A 507 -31.52 0.49 17.62
N ALA A 508 -32.52 1.36 17.72
CA ALA A 508 -33.82 1.15 17.09
C ALA A 508 -33.71 1.07 15.55
N ALA A 509 -32.89 1.93 14.95
CA ALA A 509 -32.61 1.90 13.51
C ALA A 509 -31.90 0.60 13.09
N CYS A 510 -30.98 0.06 13.91
CA CYS A 510 -30.39 -1.26 13.66
C CYS A 510 -31.42 -2.39 13.66
N GLU A 511 -32.39 -2.37 14.58
CA GLU A 511 -33.44 -3.40 14.66
C GLU A 511 -34.34 -3.39 13.41
N GLN A 512 -34.61 -2.21 12.87
CA GLN A 512 -35.50 -2.02 11.71
C GLN A 512 -34.75 -1.96 10.38
N ASP A 513 -33.41 -1.96 10.41
CA ASP A 513 -32.53 -1.63 9.29
C ASP A 513 -32.96 -0.32 8.59
N GLU A 514 -33.28 0.70 9.38
CA GLU A 514 -33.75 2.00 8.89
C GLU A 514 -32.57 2.96 8.66
N PRO A 515 -32.42 3.56 7.46
CA PRO A 515 -31.32 4.50 7.19
C PRO A 515 -31.30 5.69 8.16
N LEU A 516 -30.13 5.99 8.69
CA LEU A 516 -29.91 7.20 9.49
C LEU A 516 -29.52 8.39 8.59
N PRO A 517 -30.33 9.45 8.50
CA PRO A 517 -30.03 10.58 7.62
C PRO A 517 -28.81 11.38 8.08
N GLY A 518 -28.08 11.96 7.13
CA GLY A 518 -26.92 12.81 7.42
C GLY A 518 -25.65 12.05 7.86
N ARG A 519 -25.60 10.73 7.65
CA ARG A 519 -24.43 9.88 7.92
C ARG A 519 -23.64 9.59 6.64
N SER A 520 -22.34 9.37 6.77
CA SER A 520 -21.48 8.96 5.66
C SER A 520 -21.49 7.44 5.50
N ASN A 521 -21.50 6.96 4.25
CA ASN A 521 -21.26 5.55 3.92
C ASN A 521 -19.84 5.31 3.37
N PHE A 522 -18.99 6.35 3.40
CA PHE A 522 -17.68 6.38 2.76
C PHE A 522 -17.75 5.86 1.31
N ASN A 523 -17.03 4.79 1.01
CA ASN A 523 -16.94 4.20 -0.31
C ASN A 523 -17.98 3.10 -0.53
N TYR A 524 -18.84 2.76 0.44
CA TYR A 524 -19.76 1.62 0.25
C TYR A 524 -20.70 1.82 -0.96
N LEU A 525 -21.23 3.02 -1.16
CA LEU A 525 -22.06 3.35 -2.33
C LEU A 525 -21.28 3.97 -3.49
N GLN A 526 -19.95 4.03 -3.39
CA GLN A 526 -19.06 4.58 -4.40
C GLN A 526 -18.10 3.48 -4.88
N GLU A 527 -17.39 3.68 -5.98
CA GLU A 527 -16.28 2.78 -6.32
C GLU A 527 -15.01 3.25 -5.60
N MET A 528 -14.21 2.31 -5.10
CA MET A 528 -12.87 2.61 -4.61
C MET A 528 -11.98 2.97 -5.82
N ILE A 529 -11.70 4.27 -6.01
CA ILE A 529 -10.89 4.80 -7.13
C ILE A 529 -9.39 4.57 -6.89
#